data_AF-A0A6I4YF57-F1
#
_entry.id   AF-A0A6I4YF57-F1
#
_cell.length_a   1.000
_cell.length_b   1.000
_cell.length_c   1.000
_cell.angle_alpha   90.00
_cell.angle_beta   90.00
_cell.angle_gamma   90.00
#
_symmetry.space_group_name_H-M   'P 1'
#
loop_
_entity.id
_entity.type
_entity.pdbx_description
1 polymer ?
#
loop_
_entity_poly.entity_id
_entity_poly.type
_entity_poly.pdbx_seq_one_letter_code
_entity_poly.pdbx_strand_id
1 'polypeptide(L)' 'MGRRGAGYGSPDPAAARNRRYVMGNELYFHEADPEARAGVVLDNTDLTDPRVVVAH' A
#
# COMPACT_ATOMS: atom_id res chain seq x y z
N MET A 1 12.90 -18.59 0.63
CA MET A 1 12.16 -17.44 1.21
C MET A 1 12.04 -16.37 0.11
N GLY A 2 10.83 -15.98 -0.32
CA GLY A 2 10.58 -14.94 -1.34
C GLY A 2 10.12 -15.47 -2.71
N ARG A 3 8.82 -15.80 -2.85
CA ARG A 3 8.19 -16.47 -4.00
C ARG A 3 7.68 -15.50 -5.07
N ARG A 4 8.57 -14.73 -5.71
CA ARG A 4 8.47 -14.18 -7.08
C ARG A 4 9.92 -13.95 -7.54
N GLY A 5 10.34 -14.51 -8.68
CA GLY A 5 11.75 -14.48 -9.11
C GLY A 5 12.35 -13.08 -9.19
N ALA A 6 13.68 -12.98 -9.17
CA ALA A 6 14.39 -11.71 -9.35
C ALA A 6 13.92 -11.01 -10.63
N GLY A 7 13.40 -9.77 -10.50
CA GLY A 7 13.00 -8.93 -11.64
C GLY A 7 11.57 -8.36 -11.63
N TYR A 8 10.73 -8.66 -10.64
CA TYR A 8 9.37 -8.09 -10.57
C TYR A 8 9.35 -6.77 -9.80
N GLY A 9 9.19 -5.64 -10.51
CA GLY A 9 8.96 -4.32 -9.91
C GLY A 9 10.17 -3.68 -9.21
N SER A 10 10.02 -2.42 -8.77
CA SER A 10 10.98 -1.80 -7.84
C SER A 10 10.44 -1.92 -6.45
N PRO A 11 11.26 -2.29 -5.45
CA PRO A 11 10.85 -2.14 -4.06
C PRO A 11 10.75 -0.65 -3.69
N ASP A 12 11.49 0.23 -4.38
CA ASP A 12 11.40 1.67 -4.24
C ASP A 12 10.10 2.21 -4.86
N PRO A 13 9.14 2.73 -4.06
CA PRO A 13 7.90 3.29 -4.57
C PRO A 13 8.13 4.48 -5.52
N ALA A 14 9.22 5.24 -5.34
CA ALA A 14 9.54 6.41 -6.15
C ALA A 14 10.16 6.07 -7.51
N ALA A 15 10.46 4.79 -7.77
CA ALA A 15 11.02 4.37 -9.05
C ALA A 15 10.09 4.72 -10.22
N ALA A 16 10.66 5.21 -11.32
CA ALA A 16 9.87 5.70 -12.46
C ALA A 16 8.83 4.71 -13.00
N ARG A 17 9.13 3.40 -12.97
CA ARG A 17 8.21 2.33 -13.40
C ARG A 17 6.99 2.13 -12.50
N ASN A 18 7.08 2.57 -11.24
CA ASN A 18 6.01 2.45 -10.26
C ASN A 18 5.04 3.63 -10.31
N ARG A 19 5.37 4.73 -11.01
CA ARG A 19 4.55 5.97 -11.10
C ARG A 19 3.08 5.71 -11.43
N ARG A 20 2.80 4.80 -12.37
CA ARG A 20 1.43 4.44 -12.76
C ARG A 20 0.63 3.88 -11.57
N TYR A 21 1.27 3.07 -10.73
CA TYR A 21 0.62 2.46 -9.57
C TYR A 21 0.48 3.44 -8.40
N VAL A 22 1.49 4.28 -8.18
CA VAL A 22 1.45 5.32 -7.13
C VAL A 22 0.29 6.29 -7.39
N MET A 23 0.24 6.90 -8.59
CA MET A 23 -0.83 7.84 -8.92
C MET A 23 -2.22 7.19 -8.93
N GLY A 24 -2.30 5.94 -9.40
CA GLY A 24 -3.57 5.18 -9.35
C GLY A 24 -4.05 4.95 -7.92
N ASN A 25 -3.15 4.62 -7.00
CA ASN A 25 -3.48 4.48 -5.59
C ASN A 25 -3.90 5.82 -4.96
N GLU A 26 -3.21 6.92 -5.27
CA GLU A 26 -3.57 8.26 -4.79
C GLU A 26 -5.02 8.63 -5.19
N LEU A 27 -5.39 8.40 -6.44
CA LEU A 27 -6.77 8.60 -6.92
C LEU A 27 -7.77 7.70 -6.19
N TYR A 28 -7.45 6.41 -6.02
CA TYR A 28 -8.30 5.47 -5.30
C TYR A 28 -8.54 5.90 -3.85
N PHE A 29 -7.49 6.26 -3.11
CA PHE A 29 -7.63 6.72 -1.73
C PHE A 29 -8.50 7.98 -1.64
N HIS A 30 -8.29 8.94 -2.56
CA HIS A 30 -9.05 10.18 -2.58
C HIS A 30 -10.54 9.97 -2.95
N GLU A 31 -10.82 9.18 -3.98
CA GLU A 31 -12.19 9.03 -4.51
C GLU A 31 -13.03 8.01 -3.74
N ALA A 32 -12.42 6.91 -3.31
CA ALA A 32 -13.15 5.80 -2.71
C ALA A 32 -13.22 5.85 -1.18
N ASP A 33 -12.31 6.62 -0.55
CA ASP A 33 -12.12 6.67 0.90
C ASP A 33 -12.21 5.28 1.57
N PRO A 34 -11.27 4.38 1.22
CA PRO A 34 -11.39 2.98 1.62
C PRO A 34 -11.33 2.77 3.13
N GLU A 35 -10.68 3.68 3.87
CA GLU A 35 -10.59 3.60 5.34
C GLU A 35 -11.98 3.77 5.97
N ALA A 36 -12.78 4.75 5.53
CA ALA A 36 -14.15 4.95 6.00
C ALA A 36 -15.11 3.78 5.66
N ARG A 37 -14.69 2.88 4.77
CA ARG A 37 -15.48 1.70 4.34
C ARG A 37 -14.92 0.39 4.92
N ALA A 38 -13.76 0.43 5.56
CA ALA A 38 -13.09 -0.75 6.07
C ALA A 38 -13.64 -1.13 7.46
N GLY A 39 -13.81 -2.43 7.70
CA GLY A 39 -14.07 -2.93 9.05
C GLY A 39 -12.83 -2.92 9.95
N VAL A 40 -11.65 -2.97 9.35
CA VAL A 40 -10.33 -2.98 10.03
C VAL A 40 -9.30 -2.36 9.08
N VAL A 41 -8.41 -1.51 9.60
CA VAL A 41 -7.24 -1.00 8.87
C VAL A 41 -5.97 -1.46 9.60
N LEU A 42 -4.95 -1.86 8.84
CA LEU A 42 -3.66 -2.31 9.35
C LEU A 42 -2.54 -1.38 8.88
N ASP A 43 -1.89 -0.71 9.82
CA ASP A 43 -0.66 0.04 9.59
C ASP A 43 0.53 -0.92 9.59
N ASN A 44 1.25 -0.95 8.46
CA ASN A 44 2.45 -1.77 8.24
C ASN A 44 3.69 -0.90 8.01
N THR A 45 3.70 0.34 8.49
CA THR A 45 4.85 1.24 8.39
C THR A 45 6.08 0.65 9.06
N ASP A 46 5.89 -0.04 10.20
CA ASP A 46 6.86 -0.94 10.80
C ASP A 46 6.44 -2.39 10.57
N LEU A 47 7.18 -3.12 9.74
CA LEU A 47 6.88 -4.51 9.41
C LEU A 47 7.11 -5.48 10.57
N THR A 48 7.83 -5.06 11.61
CA THR A 48 8.06 -5.87 12.82
C THR A 48 7.01 -5.64 13.92
N ASP A 49 6.23 -4.56 13.81
CA ASP A 49 5.17 -4.18 14.74
C ASP A 49 3.92 -3.67 13.99
N PRO A 50 3.19 -4.55 13.29
CA PRO A 50 1.98 -4.16 12.57
C PRO A 50 0.86 -3.82 13.55
N ARG A 51 0.14 -2.71 13.30
CA ARG A 51 -0.88 -2.19 14.21
C ARG A 51 -2.25 -2.12 13.55
N VAL A 52 -3.28 -2.52 14.29
CA VAL A 52 -4.66 -2.18 13.91
C VAL A 52 -4.88 -0.71 14.23
N VAL A 53 -5.27 0.07 13.22
CA VAL A 53 -5.73 1.45 13.40
C VAL A 53 -7.25 1.49 13.23
N VAL A 54 -7.93 2.21 14.12
CA VAL A 54 -9.38 2.28 14.13
C VAL A 54 -9.83 3.09 12.92
N ALA A 55 -10.63 2.48 12.03
CA ALA A 55 -11.36 3.21 11.00
C ALA A 55 -12.52 3.98 11.68
N HIS A 56 -12.60 5.29 11.44
CA HIS A 56 -13.62 6.17 12.00
C HIS A 56 -15.01 5.93 11.39
#